data_AF-A0A6L6IIF4-F1
#
_entry.id   AF-A0A6L6IIF4-F1
#
_cell.length_a   1.000
_cell.length_b   1.000
_cell.length_c   1.000
_cell.angle_alpha   90.00
_cell.angle_beta   90.00
_cell.angle_gamma   90.00
#
_symmetry.space_group_name_H-M   'P 1'
#
loop_
_entity.id
_entity.type
_entity.pdbx_description
1 polymer ?
#
loop_
_entity_poly.entity_id
_entity_poly.type
_entity_poly.pdbx_seq_one_letter_code
_entity_poly.pdbx_strand_id
1 'polypeptide(L)'
;MNMNNKSNKLNVAVFYDFSLFQGVIDHYLKKEIQTSGTEVAFYHTMPTLLAAIEDNQVDLLFTEFAFLSNNKTWLANSKKFNRLCLDRHVKRAVLVANQHPYLLRHIIDMKFEATISVDEGIAGFLKIIELIQHEENIPFISKSLMQIMAETDNQQYPLTPKEWEVLYLVAQGCSISDIADRKNRSNSTVATQKQNAMKKLNLSSNSELIKYMYVTGMME
;
A
#
# COMPACT_ATOMS: atom_id res chain seq x y z
N MET A 1 -23.32 32.73 -25.01
CA MET A 1 -22.13 33.32 -24.37
C MET A 1 -22.34 33.22 -22.86
N ASN A 2 -21.75 32.23 -22.22
CA ASN A 2 -21.51 32.24 -20.77
C ASN A 2 -20.26 31.39 -20.52
N MET A 3 -19.14 32.10 -20.44
CA MET A 3 -17.84 31.59 -20.07
C MET A 3 -17.89 31.31 -18.57
N ASN A 4 -17.76 30.04 -18.19
CA ASN A 4 -17.31 29.66 -16.86
C ASN A 4 -16.39 28.45 -16.98
N ASN A 5 -15.34 28.62 -17.78
CA ASN A 5 -14.21 27.70 -17.78
C ASN A 5 -13.27 28.14 -16.63
N LYS A 6 -13.69 27.88 -15.38
CA LYS A 6 -12.73 27.87 -14.27
C LYS A 6 -11.86 26.66 -14.52
N SER A 7 -10.61 26.86 -14.94
CA SER A 7 -9.59 25.82 -14.91
C SER A 7 -9.53 25.30 -13.48
N ASN A 8 -10.16 24.16 -13.22
CA ASN A 8 -10.33 23.65 -11.87
C ASN A 8 -8.97 23.16 -11.41
N LYS A 9 -8.37 23.90 -10.46
CA LYS A 9 -7.02 23.62 -9.98
C LYS A 9 -7.07 22.35 -9.13
N LEU A 10 -6.36 21.31 -9.55
CA LEU A 10 -6.26 20.02 -8.87
C LEU A 10 -5.19 20.07 -7.78
N ASN A 11 -5.56 19.81 -6.53
CA ASN A 11 -4.64 19.78 -5.40
C ASN A 11 -4.24 18.34 -5.09
N VAL A 12 -2.98 18.02 -5.32
CA VAL A 12 -2.39 16.70 -5.15
C VAL A 12 -1.58 16.68 -3.86
N ALA A 13 -1.95 15.79 -2.93
CA ALA A 13 -1.15 15.45 -1.78
C ALA A 13 -0.25 14.25 -2.09
N VAL A 14 1.01 14.32 -1.68
CA VAL A 14 1.92 13.18 -1.66
C VAL A 14 2.27 12.86 -0.21
N PHE A 15 1.77 11.75 0.29
CA PHE A 15 2.06 11.24 1.63
C PHE A 15 3.14 10.16 1.55
N TYR A 16 4.39 10.58 1.72
CA TYR A 16 5.58 9.75 1.61
C TYR A 16 6.76 10.36 2.39
N ASP A 17 7.74 9.54 2.78
CA ASP A 17 8.98 9.98 3.42
C ASP A 17 10.19 9.82 2.48
N PHE A 18 10.63 10.93 1.89
CA PHE A 18 11.79 11.00 0.98
C PHE A 18 13.08 11.43 1.70
N SER A 19 13.30 11.00 2.94
CA SER A 19 14.36 11.48 3.86
C SER A 19 15.75 11.80 3.27
N LEU A 20 16.25 11.08 2.26
CA LEU A 20 17.59 11.32 1.66
C LEU A 20 17.59 12.20 0.40
N PHE A 21 16.46 12.35 -0.29
CA PHE A 21 16.37 13.04 -1.59
C PHE A 21 15.18 13.99 -1.71
N GLN A 22 14.59 14.38 -0.57
CA GLN A 22 13.35 15.14 -0.51
C GLN A 22 13.40 16.40 -1.38
N GLY A 23 14.41 17.26 -1.22
CA GLY A 23 14.48 18.50 -2.00
C GLY A 23 14.56 18.27 -3.51
N VAL A 24 15.18 17.16 -3.94
CA VAL A 24 15.31 16.80 -5.36
C VAL A 24 14.00 16.24 -5.89
N ILE A 25 13.36 15.34 -5.13
CA ILE A 25 12.10 14.71 -5.51
C ILE A 25 10.97 15.73 -5.49
N ASP A 26 10.89 16.59 -4.47
CA ASP A 26 9.94 17.69 -4.40
C ASP A 26 10.10 18.62 -5.59
N HIS A 27 11.34 19.01 -5.93
CA HIS A 27 11.60 19.86 -7.08
C HIS A 27 11.23 19.18 -8.39
N TYR A 28 11.62 17.92 -8.58
CA TYR A 28 11.34 17.15 -9.79
C TYR A 28 9.84 16.92 -9.98
N LEU A 29 9.15 16.41 -8.97
CA LEU A 29 7.71 16.18 -9.01
C LEU A 29 6.95 17.49 -9.22
N LYS A 30 7.30 18.58 -8.53
CA LYS A 30 6.67 19.89 -8.79
C LYS A 30 6.90 20.32 -10.22
N LYS A 31 8.12 20.21 -10.75
CA LYS A 31 8.44 20.61 -12.13
C LYS A 31 7.69 19.77 -13.19
N GLU A 32 7.63 18.45 -13.01
CA GLU A 32 7.00 17.54 -13.97
C GLU A 32 5.46 17.53 -13.85
N ILE A 33 4.93 17.76 -12.64
CA ILE A 33 3.49 17.71 -12.37
C ILE A 33 2.83 19.09 -12.44
N GLN A 34 3.57 20.20 -12.34
CA GLN A 34 3.04 21.56 -12.59
C GLN A 34 2.74 21.78 -14.07
N THR A 35 1.74 21.06 -14.53
CA THR A 35 0.94 21.38 -15.70
C THR A 35 -0.05 22.49 -15.32
N SER A 36 -0.59 23.19 -16.32
CA SER A 36 -1.52 24.32 -16.15
C SER A 36 -2.79 23.91 -15.40
N GLY A 37 -2.73 23.87 -14.06
CA GLY A 37 -3.86 23.50 -13.20
C GLY A 37 -3.56 22.53 -12.06
N THR A 38 -2.35 22.01 -11.85
CA THR A 38 -2.08 21.08 -10.74
C THR A 38 -1.15 21.70 -9.69
N GLU A 39 -1.52 21.64 -8.41
CA GLU A 39 -0.66 21.98 -7.27
C GLU A 39 -0.29 20.71 -6.48
N VAL A 40 0.98 20.58 -6.09
CA VAL A 40 1.47 19.41 -5.35
C VAL A 40 2.00 19.83 -3.98
N ALA A 41 1.45 19.23 -2.93
CA ALA A 41 1.87 19.39 -1.55
C ALA A 41 2.35 18.06 -0.96
N PHE A 42 3.43 18.12 -0.16
CA PHE A 42 4.04 16.94 0.46
C PHE A 42 3.71 16.87 1.94
N TYR A 43 3.36 15.69 2.41
CA TYR A 43 3.01 15.42 3.79
C TYR A 43 3.83 14.25 4.32
N HIS A 44 4.36 14.39 5.54
CA HIS A 44 5.21 13.36 6.17
C HIS A 44 4.62 12.80 7.45
N THR A 45 3.53 13.41 7.96
CA THR A 45 2.86 12.96 9.18
C THR A 45 1.36 12.81 8.94
N MET A 46 0.76 11.83 9.61
CA MET A 46 -0.69 11.62 9.53
C MET A 46 -1.49 12.84 10.01
N PRO A 47 -1.15 13.52 11.12
CA PRO A 47 -1.89 14.69 11.57
C PRO A 47 -1.92 15.84 10.57
N THR A 48 -0.79 16.16 9.93
CA THR A 48 -0.73 17.25 8.93
C THR A 48 -1.49 16.90 7.66
N LEU A 49 -1.46 15.64 7.22
CA LEU A 49 -2.26 15.17 6.10
C LEU A 49 -3.76 15.25 6.41
N LEU A 50 -4.19 14.74 7.57
CA LEU A 50 -5.59 14.75 7.96
C LEU A 50 -6.15 16.16 8.06
N ALA A 51 -5.40 17.12 8.60
CA ALA A 51 -5.79 18.52 8.65
C ALA A 51 -6.01 19.10 7.23
N ALA A 52 -5.08 18.84 6.30
CA ALA A 52 -5.23 19.31 4.92
C ALA A 52 -6.44 18.70 4.19
N ILE A 53 -6.72 17.41 4.42
CA ILE A 53 -7.93 16.76 3.87
C ILE A 53 -9.19 17.41 4.48
N GLU A 54 -9.19 17.66 5.80
CA GLU A 54 -10.32 18.27 6.51
C GLU A 54 -10.62 19.70 6.01
N ASP A 55 -9.57 20.45 5.67
CA ASP A 55 -9.63 21.80 5.11
C ASP A 55 -9.92 21.84 3.59
N ASN A 56 -10.27 20.70 2.98
CA ASN A 56 -10.53 20.54 1.53
C ASN A 56 -9.37 21.04 0.65
N GLN A 57 -8.12 20.84 1.10
CA GLN A 57 -6.91 21.22 0.37
C GLN A 57 -6.35 20.06 -0.48
N VAL A 58 -7.07 18.94 -0.57
CA VAL A 58 -6.61 17.71 -1.23
C VAL A 58 -7.74 17.14 -2.06
N ASP A 59 -7.52 17.00 -3.36
CA ASP A 59 -8.43 16.34 -4.29
C ASP A 59 -7.95 14.91 -4.62
N LEU A 60 -6.63 14.74 -4.70
CA LEU A 60 -5.97 13.47 -5.00
C LEU A 60 -4.80 13.24 -4.04
N LEU A 61 -4.74 12.06 -3.44
CA LEU A 61 -3.65 11.64 -2.57
C LEU A 61 -2.85 10.50 -3.21
N PHE A 62 -1.54 10.68 -3.34
CA PHE A 62 -0.58 9.61 -3.59
C PHE A 62 0.08 9.16 -2.30
N THR A 63 0.22 7.85 -2.12
CA THR A 63 1.07 7.27 -1.08
C THR A 63 1.70 5.98 -1.58
N GLU A 64 2.66 5.44 -0.85
CA GLU A 64 3.29 4.16 -1.18
C GLU A 64 3.00 3.15 -0.08
N PHE A 65 2.75 1.90 -0.47
CA PHE A 65 2.27 0.88 0.45
C PHE A 65 3.30 0.49 1.52
N ALA A 66 4.57 0.34 1.19
CA ALA A 66 5.61 0.03 2.17
C ALA A 66 5.77 1.15 3.21
N PHE A 67 5.68 2.41 2.80
CA PHE A 67 5.62 3.58 3.67
C PHE A 67 4.37 3.55 4.56
N LEU A 68 3.19 3.38 3.96
CA LEU A 68 1.91 3.36 4.68
C LEU A 68 1.87 2.24 5.73
N SER A 69 2.32 1.04 5.34
CA SER A 69 2.38 -0.14 6.22
C SER A 69 3.45 -0.04 7.31
N ASN A 70 4.49 0.76 7.12
CA ASN A 70 5.50 1.05 8.15
C ASN A 70 5.12 2.24 9.03
N ASN A 71 4.09 3.01 8.67
CA ASN A 71 3.70 4.17 9.43
C ASN A 71 3.03 3.74 10.74
N LYS A 72 3.71 4.00 11.87
CA LYS A 72 3.25 3.61 13.22
C LYS A 72 1.85 4.12 13.57
N THR A 73 1.41 5.22 12.95
CA THR A 73 0.10 5.83 13.22
C THR A 73 -0.99 5.35 12.26
N TRP A 74 -0.64 4.63 11.19
CA TRP A 74 -1.60 4.17 10.18
C TRP A 74 -2.68 3.29 10.79
N LEU A 75 -2.33 2.25 11.55
CA LEU A 75 -3.31 1.31 12.09
C LEU A 75 -4.39 2.01 12.93
N ALA A 76 -3.97 2.92 13.82
CA ALA A 76 -4.86 3.69 14.68
C ALA A 76 -5.72 4.72 13.91
N ASN A 77 -5.28 5.16 12.72
CA ASN A 77 -5.94 6.23 11.97
C ASN A 77 -6.61 5.77 10.66
N SER A 78 -6.38 4.54 10.19
CA SER A 78 -6.82 4.05 8.88
C SER A 78 -8.34 4.19 8.66
N LYS A 79 -9.15 3.88 9.68
CA LYS A 79 -10.60 4.08 9.65
C LYS A 79 -10.99 5.55 9.52
N LYS A 80 -10.39 6.42 10.34
CA LYS A 80 -10.62 7.88 10.31
C LYS A 80 -10.20 8.46 8.95
N PHE A 81 -9.01 8.09 8.49
CA PHE A 81 -8.45 8.48 7.21
C PHE A 81 -9.38 8.10 6.05
N ASN A 82 -9.77 6.82 5.96
CA ASN A 82 -10.67 6.35 4.89
C ASN A 82 -12.02 7.07 4.93
N ARG A 83 -12.60 7.26 6.12
CA ARG A 83 -13.86 7.98 6.28
C ARG A 83 -13.73 9.43 5.82
N LEU A 84 -12.67 10.10 6.23
CA LEU A 84 -12.44 11.50 5.89
C LEU A 84 -12.19 11.68 4.39
N CYS A 85 -11.41 10.81 3.75
CA CYS A 85 -11.24 10.83 2.29
C CYS A 85 -12.58 10.67 1.56
N LEU A 86 -13.46 9.77 2.02
CA LEU A 86 -14.79 9.61 1.45
C LEU A 86 -15.66 10.86 1.63
N ASP A 87 -15.74 11.40 2.86
CA ASP A 87 -16.56 12.56 3.17
C ASP A 87 -16.09 13.82 2.40
N ARG A 88 -14.79 13.91 2.11
CA ARG A 88 -14.14 15.02 1.39
C ARG A 88 -13.91 14.74 -0.09
N HIS A 89 -14.42 13.61 -0.61
CA HIS A 89 -14.28 13.19 -2.01
C HIS A 89 -12.83 13.10 -2.51
N VAL A 90 -11.88 12.82 -1.62
CA VAL A 90 -10.46 12.64 -1.95
C VAL A 90 -10.25 11.30 -2.62
N LYS A 91 -9.76 11.33 -3.85
CA LYS A 91 -9.35 10.13 -4.59
C LYS A 91 -7.97 9.71 -4.11
N ARG A 92 -7.72 8.40 -3.95
CA ARG A 92 -6.49 7.86 -3.36
C ARG A 92 -5.81 6.93 -4.34
N ALA A 93 -4.53 7.16 -4.56
CA ALA A 93 -3.63 6.36 -5.35
C ALA A 93 -2.54 5.75 -4.45
N VAL A 94 -2.36 4.44 -4.55
CA VAL A 94 -1.29 3.72 -3.84
C VAL A 94 -0.25 3.20 -4.82
N LEU A 95 1.01 3.48 -4.52
CA LEU A 95 2.18 2.98 -5.22
C LEU A 95 2.61 1.67 -4.56
N VAL A 96 2.88 0.66 -5.39
CA VAL A 96 3.19 -0.69 -4.95
C VAL A 96 4.45 -1.15 -5.69
N ALA A 97 5.55 -1.34 -4.96
CA ALA A 97 6.71 -2.06 -5.51
C ALA A 97 6.31 -3.53 -5.77
N ASN A 98 7.09 -4.28 -6.56
CA ASN A 98 6.79 -5.69 -6.85
C ASN A 98 6.59 -6.50 -5.55
N GLN A 99 5.32 -6.78 -5.21
CA GLN A 99 4.92 -7.50 -4.01
C GLN A 99 4.51 -8.92 -4.35
N HIS A 100 4.59 -9.80 -3.35
CA HIS A 100 4.01 -11.12 -3.48
C HIS A 100 2.48 -11.01 -3.75
N PRO A 101 1.91 -11.78 -4.69
CA PRO A 101 0.53 -11.62 -5.13
C PRO A 101 -0.56 -11.64 -4.05
N TYR A 102 -0.40 -12.41 -2.96
CA TYR A 102 -1.34 -12.38 -1.83
C TYR A 102 -1.36 -11.04 -1.10
N LEU A 103 -0.20 -10.40 -0.93
CA LEU A 103 -0.14 -9.06 -0.37
C LEU A 103 -0.75 -8.06 -1.35
N LEU A 104 -0.49 -8.22 -2.66
CA LEU A 104 -1.11 -7.41 -3.70
C LEU A 104 -2.64 -7.52 -3.68
N ARG A 105 -3.20 -8.73 -3.47
CA ARG A 105 -4.64 -8.94 -3.31
C ARG A 105 -5.19 -8.15 -2.13
N HIS A 106 -4.52 -8.23 -0.98
CA HIS A 106 -4.88 -7.46 0.19
C HIS A 106 -4.84 -5.94 -0.09
N ILE A 107 -3.80 -5.45 -0.76
CA ILE A 107 -3.67 -4.02 -1.14
C ILE A 107 -4.86 -3.59 -2.00
N ILE A 108 -5.26 -4.40 -2.96
CA ILE A 108 -6.40 -4.11 -3.84
C ILE A 108 -7.72 -4.14 -3.07
N ASP A 109 -7.87 -5.06 -2.12
CA ASP A 109 -9.04 -5.15 -1.25
C ASP A 109 -9.14 -3.95 -0.27
N MET A 110 -8.08 -3.14 -0.11
CA MET A 110 -8.14 -1.83 0.56
C MET A 110 -8.92 -0.77 -0.26
N LYS A 111 -9.25 -1.07 -1.52
CA LYS A 111 -10.10 -0.26 -2.42
C LYS A 111 -9.60 1.18 -2.59
N PHE A 112 -8.33 1.34 -2.92
CA PHE A 112 -7.82 2.60 -3.47
C PHE A 112 -8.41 2.84 -4.87
N GLU A 113 -8.63 4.10 -5.24
CA GLU A 113 -9.13 4.49 -6.56
C GLU A 113 -8.08 4.21 -7.67
N ALA A 114 -6.79 4.18 -7.32
CA ALA A 114 -5.73 3.70 -8.21
C ALA A 114 -4.66 2.89 -7.45
N THR A 115 -4.18 1.79 -8.06
CA THR A 115 -3.05 0.98 -7.59
C THR A 115 -2.00 0.91 -8.70
N ILE A 116 -0.84 1.52 -8.48
CA ILE A 116 0.18 1.74 -9.51
C ILE A 116 1.46 0.98 -9.15
N SER A 117 2.11 0.36 -10.13
CA SER A 117 3.47 -0.16 -9.91
C SER A 117 4.47 1.00 -9.78
N VAL A 118 5.37 0.90 -8.80
CA VAL A 118 6.51 1.83 -8.66
C VAL A 118 7.39 1.82 -9.93
N ASP A 119 7.42 0.72 -10.68
CA ASP A 119 8.20 0.59 -11.91
C ASP A 119 7.70 1.50 -13.05
N GLU A 120 6.46 2.01 -12.96
CA GLU A 120 5.94 2.99 -13.94
C GLU A 120 6.52 4.40 -13.74
N GLY A 121 7.22 4.64 -12.63
CA GLY A 121 7.86 5.92 -12.33
C GLY A 121 6.91 7.11 -12.44
N ILE A 122 7.43 8.25 -12.91
CA ILE A 122 6.66 9.49 -13.05
C ILE A 122 5.51 9.38 -14.07
N ALA A 123 5.66 8.55 -15.10
CA ALA A 123 4.62 8.34 -16.10
C ALA A 123 3.35 7.75 -15.47
N GLY A 124 3.50 6.85 -14.49
CA GLY A 124 2.38 6.32 -13.70
C GLY A 124 1.64 7.40 -12.92
N PHE A 125 2.37 8.32 -12.26
CA PHE A 125 1.77 9.46 -11.54
C PHE A 125 0.95 10.36 -12.46
N LEU A 126 1.54 10.79 -13.59
CA LEU A 126 0.88 11.68 -14.55
C LEU A 126 -0.38 11.02 -15.14
N LYS A 127 -0.29 9.73 -15.45
CA LYS A 127 -1.43 8.94 -15.94
C LYS A 127 -2.59 8.91 -14.93
N ILE A 128 -2.31 8.78 -13.64
CA ILE A 128 -3.39 8.80 -12.63
C ILE A 128 -4.02 10.18 -12.50
N ILE A 129 -3.23 11.25 -12.56
CA ILE A 129 -3.76 12.61 -12.58
C ILE A 129 -4.73 12.82 -13.75
N GLU A 130 -4.43 12.25 -14.92
CA GLU A 130 -5.31 12.26 -16.09
C GLU A 130 -6.57 11.39 -15.87
N LEU A 131 -6.40 10.13 -15.46
CA LEU A 131 -7.51 9.18 -15.34
C LEU A 131 -8.52 9.57 -14.26
N ILE A 132 -8.07 10.12 -13.12
CA ILE A 132 -8.95 10.45 -11.99
C ILE A 132 -9.90 11.63 -12.28
N GLN A 133 -9.63 12.41 -13.33
CA GLN A 133 -10.57 13.43 -13.82
C GLN A 133 -11.83 12.82 -14.46
N HIS A 134 -11.82 11.51 -14.73
CA HIS A 134 -12.86 10.76 -15.42
C HIS A 134 -13.29 9.55 -14.57
N GLU A 135 -14.42 9.64 -13.87
CA GLU A 135 -14.85 8.63 -12.88
C GLU A 135 -15.06 7.23 -13.47
N GLU A 136 -15.33 7.13 -14.77
CA GLU A 136 -15.45 5.85 -15.50
C GLU A 136 -14.15 5.04 -15.56
N ASN A 137 -13.00 5.66 -15.26
CA ASN A 137 -11.68 5.05 -15.35
C ASN A 137 -11.12 4.54 -14.00
N ILE A 138 -11.91 4.59 -12.93
CA ILE A 138 -11.55 4.06 -11.60
C ILE A 138 -12.44 2.87 -11.20
N PRO A 139 -11.92 1.85 -10.48
CA PRO A 139 -10.54 1.75 -10.00
C PRO A 139 -9.55 1.39 -11.12
N PHE A 140 -8.39 2.04 -11.11
CA PHE A 140 -7.29 1.72 -12.01
C PHE A 140 -6.28 0.81 -11.33
N ILE A 141 -5.80 -0.22 -12.03
CA ILE A 141 -4.68 -1.06 -11.58
C ILE A 141 -3.67 -1.18 -12.72
N SER A 142 -2.38 -0.98 -12.41
CA SER A 142 -1.28 -1.19 -13.36
C SER A 142 -1.33 -2.57 -14.00
N LYS A 143 -1.05 -2.64 -15.31
CA LYS A 143 -1.07 -3.90 -16.07
C LYS A 143 -0.10 -4.94 -15.49
N SER A 144 1.10 -4.51 -15.08
CA SER A 144 2.10 -5.38 -14.45
C SER A 144 1.59 -6.00 -13.15
N LEU A 145 0.90 -5.22 -12.32
CA LEU A 145 0.29 -5.71 -11.09
C LEU A 145 -0.85 -6.71 -11.38
N MET A 146 -1.72 -6.41 -12.35
CA MET A 146 -2.76 -7.36 -12.77
C MET A 146 -2.18 -8.68 -13.29
N GLN A 147 -1.06 -8.63 -14.01
CA GLN A 147 -0.38 -9.84 -14.48
C GLN A 147 0.12 -10.69 -13.32
N ILE A 148 0.75 -10.09 -12.31
CA ILE A 148 1.20 -10.79 -11.10
C ILE A 148 0.04 -11.49 -10.39
N MET A 149 -1.15 -10.85 -10.33
CA MET A 149 -2.35 -11.48 -9.77
C MET A 149 -2.87 -12.63 -10.63
N ALA A 150 -2.97 -12.43 -11.94
CA ALA A 150 -3.51 -13.44 -12.85
C ALA A 150 -2.65 -14.71 -12.89
N GLU A 151 -1.32 -14.57 -12.76
CA GLU A 151 -0.39 -15.70 -12.67
C GLU A 151 -0.57 -16.52 -11.39
N THR A 152 -1.28 -15.99 -10.39
CA THR A 152 -1.42 -16.61 -9.06
C THR A 152 -2.84 -16.94 -8.62
N ASP A 153 -3.87 -16.51 -9.35
CA ASP A 153 -5.26 -16.94 -9.13
C ASP A 153 -5.45 -18.47 -9.30
N ASN A 154 -4.49 -19.17 -9.93
CA ASN A 154 -4.44 -20.64 -10.00
C ASN A 154 -3.82 -21.32 -8.76
N GLN A 155 -3.34 -20.57 -7.76
CA GLN A 155 -2.83 -21.11 -6.50
C GLN A 155 -3.79 -20.77 -5.35
N GLN A 156 -4.61 -21.74 -4.93
CA GLN A 156 -5.35 -21.66 -3.65
C GLN A 156 -4.35 -21.52 -2.51
N TYR A 157 -4.28 -20.34 -1.87
CA TYR A 157 -3.47 -19.98 -0.70
C TYR A 157 -2.00 -20.46 -0.73
N PRO A 158 -0.99 -19.60 -0.52
CA PRO A 158 0.41 -20.04 -0.63
C PRO A 158 0.72 -21.09 0.45
N LEU A 159 0.08 -20.94 1.60
CA LEU A 159 0.36 -21.73 2.79
C LEU A 159 -0.70 -22.79 2.99
N THR A 160 -0.23 -24.00 3.24
CA THR A 160 -1.04 -25.06 3.85
C THR A 160 -1.46 -24.65 5.26
N PRO A 161 -2.55 -25.23 5.82
CA PRO A 161 -2.95 -24.95 7.20
C PRO A 161 -1.84 -25.15 8.23
N LYS A 162 -0.94 -26.11 8.01
CA LYS A 162 0.21 -26.39 8.89
C LYS A 162 1.30 -25.31 8.81
N GLU A 163 1.59 -24.83 7.60
CA GLU A 163 2.53 -23.73 7.40
C GLU A 163 2.00 -22.44 8.03
N TRP A 164 0.69 -22.20 7.89
CA TRP A 164 0.02 -21.06 8.49
C TRP A 164 0.06 -21.12 10.02
N GLU A 165 -0.27 -22.27 10.60
CA GLU A 165 -0.19 -22.52 12.05
C GLU A 165 1.22 -22.25 12.61
N VAL A 166 2.27 -22.69 11.92
CA VAL A 166 3.66 -22.45 12.33
C VAL A 166 4.00 -20.96 12.26
N LEU A 167 3.68 -20.27 11.17
CA LEU A 167 3.97 -18.83 11.04
C LEU A 167 3.23 -18.00 12.09
N TYR A 168 1.96 -18.30 12.36
CA TYR A 168 1.19 -17.63 13.40
C TYR A 168 1.86 -17.75 14.77
N LEU A 169 2.27 -18.95 15.18
CA LEU A 169 2.95 -19.15 16.47
C LEU A 169 4.33 -18.48 16.53
N VAL A 170 5.09 -18.48 15.42
CA VAL A 170 6.36 -17.75 15.34
C VAL A 170 6.14 -16.25 15.50
N ALA A 171 5.11 -15.70 14.87
CA ALA A 171 4.79 -14.27 14.96
C ALA A 171 4.29 -13.87 16.36
N GLN A 172 3.70 -14.80 17.11
CA GLN A 172 3.38 -14.68 18.54
C GLN A 172 4.60 -14.85 19.48
N GLY A 173 5.81 -15.05 18.92
CA GLY A 173 7.06 -15.15 19.68
C GLY A 173 7.40 -16.55 20.20
N CYS A 174 6.67 -17.60 19.77
CA CYS A 174 7.04 -18.98 20.15
C CYS A 174 8.34 -19.40 19.44
N SER A 175 9.23 -20.09 20.16
CA SER A 175 10.41 -20.70 19.55
C SER A 175 10.03 -21.93 18.72
N ILE A 176 10.93 -22.35 17.82
CA ILE A 176 10.74 -23.60 17.06
C ILE A 176 10.53 -24.80 17.98
N SER A 177 11.23 -24.83 19.12
CA SER A 177 11.11 -25.90 20.11
C SER A 177 9.77 -25.88 20.83
N ASP A 178 9.28 -24.70 21.24
CA ASP A 178 7.96 -24.58 21.86
C ASP A 178 6.85 -25.07 20.91
N ILE A 179 6.97 -24.74 19.62
CA ILE A 179 6.01 -25.15 18.59
C ILE A 179 6.08 -26.66 18.36
N ALA A 180 7.29 -27.23 18.30
CA ALA A 180 7.52 -28.65 18.14
C ALA A 180 6.85 -29.47 19.26
N ASP A 181 7.06 -29.04 20.51
CA ASP A 181 6.46 -29.67 21.70
C ASP A 181 4.93 -29.53 21.68
N ARG A 182 4.41 -28.31 21.45
CA ARG A 182 2.95 -28.05 21.41
C ARG A 182 2.23 -28.81 20.31
N LYS A 183 2.89 -29.06 19.18
CA LYS A 183 2.29 -29.70 18.00
C LYS A 183 2.68 -31.17 17.83
N ASN A 184 3.43 -31.73 18.77
CA ASN A 184 3.96 -33.10 18.73
C ASN A 184 4.68 -33.41 17.40
N ARG A 185 5.62 -32.54 17.01
CA ARG A 185 6.42 -32.62 15.77
C ARG A 185 7.90 -32.45 16.12
N SER A 186 8.80 -32.89 15.24
CA SER A 186 10.23 -32.63 15.41
C SER A 186 10.58 -31.15 15.16
N ASN A 187 11.63 -30.64 15.83
CA ASN A 187 12.20 -29.32 15.55
C ASN A 187 12.53 -29.13 14.06
N SER A 188 13.07 -30.17 13.41
CA SER A 188 13.37 -30.14 11.98
C SER A 188 12.12 -29.93 11.12
N THR A 189 11.02 -30.61 11.44
CA THR A 189 9.75 -30.47 10.72
C THR A 189 9.20 -29.05 10.84
N VAL A 190 9.20 -28.49 12.05
CA VAL A 190 8.72 -27.11 12.28
C VAL A 190 9.62 -26.09 11.58
N ALA A 191 10.95 -26.27 11.63
CA ALA A 191 11.90 -25.40 10.93
C ALA A 191 11.69 -25.42 9.40
N THR A 192 11.51 -26.61 8.81
CA THR A 192 11.22 -26.73 7.37
C THR A 192 9.86 -26.12 7.02
N GLN A 193 8.82 -26.34 7.83
CA GLN A 193 7.50 -25.71 7.63
C GLN A 193 7.61 -24.18 7.67
N LYS A 194 8.32 -23.61 8.66
CA LYS A 194 8.60 -22.17 8.73
C LYS A 194 9.34 -21.70 7.48
N GLN A 195 10.44 -22.34 7.11
CA GLN A 195 11.27 -21.90 5.98
C GLN A 195 10.50 -21.95 4.66
N ASN A 196 9.73 -23.02 4.42
CA ASN A 196 8.89 -23.13 3.23
C ASN A 196 7.82 -22.05 3.22
N ALA A 197 7.15 -21.82 4.35
CA ALA A 197 6.12 -20.79 4.45
C ALA A 197 6.69 -19.38 4.20
N MET A 198 7.83 -19.05 4.81
CA MET A 198 8.54 -17.79 4.59
C MET A 198 8.93 -17.62 3.11
N LYS A 199 9.47 -18.66 2.48
CA LYS A 199 9.83 -18.65 1.05
C LYS A 199 8.61 -18.43 0.16
N LYS A 200 7.49 -19.09 0.45
CA LYS A 200 6.23 -18.94 -0.29
C LYS A 200 5.57 -17.57 -0.12
N LEU A 201 5.92 -16.83 0.93
CA LEU A 201 5.49 -15.44 1.12
C LEU A 201 6.56 -14.43 0.70
N ASN A 202 7.72 -14.90 0.21
CA ASN A 202 8.91 -14.10 -0.09
C ASN A 202 9.37 -13.23 1.10
N LEU A 203 9.34 -13.79 2.31
CA LEU A 203 9.76 -13.14 3.54
C LEU A 203 11.13 -13.65 3.96
N SER A 204 12.02 -12.73 4.34
CA SER A 204 13.42 -13.02 4.67
C SER A 204 13.70 -13.02 6.17
N SER A 205 12.81 -12.45 6.98
CA SER A 205 13.04 -12.27 8.42
C SER A 205 11.77 -12.44 9.27
N ASN A 206 11.92 -12.81 10.54
CA ASN A 206 10.80 -12.85 11.49
C ASN A 206 10.12 -11.47 11.64
N SER A 207 10.89 -10.39 11.52
CA SER A 207 10.35 -9.03 11.55
C SER A 207 9.45 -8.75 10.35
N GLU A 208 9.85 -9.18 9.15
CA GLU A 208 9.00 -9.12 7.95
C GLU A 208 7.74 -9.98 8.10
N LEU A 209 7.85 -11.16 8.72
CA LEU A 209 6.69 -12.00 9.04
C LEU A 209 5.68 -11.27 9.94
N ILE A 210 6.15 -10.73 11.06
CA ILE A 210 5.30 -10.00 12.00
C ILE A 210 4.62 -8.84 11.27
N LYS A 211 5.38 -8.07 10.49
CA LYS A 211 4.83 -6.99 9.67
C LYS A 211 3.77 -7.49 8.69
N TYR A 212 4.06 -8.56 7.95
CA TYR A 212 3.12 -9.16 7.00
C TYR A 212 1.81 -9.56 7.68
N MET A 213 1.87 -10.19 8.86
CA MET A 213 0.67 -10.64 9.58
C MET A 213 -0.17 -9.47 10.11
N TYR A 214 0.46 -8.41 10.61
CA TYR A 214 -0.27 -7.19 11.01
C TYR A 214 -0.95 -6.52 9.82
N VAL A 215 -0.21 -6.35 8.73
CA VAL A 215 -0.69 -5.65 7.53
C VAL A 215 -1.89 -6.38 6.91
N THR A 216 -1.81 -7.70 6.83
CA THR A 216 -2.88 -8.53 6.25
C THR A 216 -4.04 -8.80 7.21
N GLY A 217 -4.00 -8.29 8.44
CA GLY A 217 -5.03 -8.52 9.47
C GLY A 217 -5.06 -9.94 10.02
N MET A 218 -3.95 -10.68 9.88
CA MET A 218 -3.78 -12.05 10.35
C MET A 218 -3.30 -12.12 11.82
N MET A 219 -2.96 -10.98 12.41
CA MET A 219 -2.69 -10.78 13.83
C MET A 219 -3.43 -9.54 14.33
N GLU A 220 -4.04 -9.64 15.51
CA GLU A 220 -4.66 -8.54 16.27
C GLU A 220 -3.73 -8.06 17.40
#